data_AF-A0AAQ0BXA4-F1
#
_entry.id   AF-A0AAQ0BXA4-F1
#
_cell.length_a   1.000
_cell.length_b   1.000
_cell.length_c   1.000
_cell.angle_alpha   90.00
_cell.angle_beta   90.00
_cell.angle_gamma   90.00
#
_symmetry.space_group_name_H-M   'P 1'
#
loop_
_entity.id
_entity.type
_entity.pdbx_description
1 polymer ?
#
loop_
_entity_poly.entity_id
_entity_poly.type
_entity_poly.pdbx_seq_one_letter_code
_entity_poly.pdbx_strand_id
1 'polypeptide(L)'
;MHRIDVPSATADHQFTEGSVAGGVPATTVSAAWLNDMQEELISILAAASIAPVKGDQDQVLAAILALIAAQAGGMRSLTPNGFRQIGDIVLQWGFGTTATGNLDDVVFPVTFPDEVWAVIVMESAAAGWGPTVQPTVYGCANKIPSGFKVSGARVLAGGGALYESGLFYNYIAVGR
;
A
#
# COMPACT_ATOMS: atom_id res chain seq x y z
N MET A 1 10.52 22.51 -15.19
CA MET A 1 11.86 23.04 -15.55
C MET A 1 12.02 23.18 -17.06
N HIS A 2 12.67 24.24 -17.53
CA HIS A 2 13.13 24.42 -18.92
C HIS A 2 14.67 24.43 -19.06
N ARG A 3 15.17 24.25 -20.28
CA ARG A 3 16.59 24.44 -20.59
C ARG A 3 16.94 25.93 -20.71
N ILE A 4 18.18 26.30 -20.43
CA ILE A 4 18.64 27.68 -20.52
C ILE A 4 18.53 28.22 -21.96
N ASP A 5 17.87 29.35 -22.12
CA ASP A 5 17.41 29.90 -23.40
C ASP A 5 17.89 31.33 -23.66
N VAL A 6 18.92 31.77 -22.92
CA VAL A 6 19.57 33.05 -23.17
C VAL A 6 20.44 33.00 -24.43
N PRO A 7 20.69 34.13 -25.11
CA PRO A 7 21.55 34.17 -26.31
C PRO A 7 22.99 33.68 -26.09
N SER A 8 23.48 33.67 -24.85
CA SER A 8 24.81 33.16 -24.47
C SER A 8 24.84 31.67 -24.13
N ALA A 9 23.71 30.96 -24.28
CA ALA A 9 23.65 29.50 -24.21
C ALA A 9 24.16 28.87 -25.51
N THR A 10 24.50 27.58 -25.47
CA THR A 10 24.79 26.82 -26.69
C THR A 10 23.52 26.67 -27.55
N ALA A 11 23.70 26.31 -28.84
CA ALA A 11 22.57 26.01 -29.73
C ALA A 11 21.65 24.89 -29.21
N ASP A 12 22.20 23.99 -28.38
CA ASP A 12 21.45 22.93 -27.72
C ASP A 12 20.84 23.35 -26.38
N HIS A 13 20.84 24.64 -26.02
CA HIS A 13 20.33 25.13 -24.74
C HIS A 13 21.07 24.51 -23.54
N GLN A 14 22.41 24.54 -23.57
CA GLN A 14 23.30 24.17 -22.46
C GLN A 14 24.14 25.37 -22.00
N PHE A 15 24.67 25.24 -20.79
CA PHE A 15 25.67 26.16 -20.25
C PHE A 15 27.02 25.99 -20.97
N THR A 16 27.72 27.10 -21.17
CA THR A 16 29.09 27.15 -21.68
C THR A 16 29.89 28.20 -20.92
N GLU A 17 31.16 27.92 -20.68
CA GLU A 17 32.13 28.89 -20.14
C GLU A 17 32.52 29.96 -21.18
N GLY A 18 32.02 29.84 -22.42
CA GLY A 18 32.41 30.68 -23.54
C GLY A 18 33.85 30.41 -23.98
N SER A 19 34.45 31.39 -24.64
CA SER A 19 35.86 31.37 -25.06
C SER A 19 36.37 32.80 -25.17
N VAL A 20 37.30 33.17 -24.29
CA VAL A 20 37.96 34.50 -24.33
C VAL A 20 38.73 34.68 -25.65
N ALA A 21 39.44 33.64 -26.10
CA ALA A 21 40.20 33.67 -27.35
C ALA A 21 39.29 33.74 -28.60
N GLY A 22 38.08 33.17 -28.51
CA GLY A 22 37.08 33.19 -29.59
C GLY A 22 36.09 34.36 -29.52
N GLY A 23 36.17 35.23 -28.50
CA GLY A 23 35.19 36.29 -28.28
C GLY A 23 33.78 35.81 -27.94
N VAL A 24 33.64 34.58 -27.44
CA VAL A 24 32.35 33.97 -27.08
C VAL A 24 32.11 34.19 -25.58
N PRO A 25 31.03 34.89 -25.16
CA PRO A 25 30.71 35.07 -23.75
C PRO A 25 30.26 33.76 -23.09
N ALA A 26 30.47 33.63 -21.78
CA ALA A 26 29.90 32.56 -20.97
C ALA A 26 28.37 32.71 -20.84
N THR A 27 27.69 31.61 -20.56
CA THR A 27 26.23 31.59 -20.40
C THR A 27 25.79 32.46 -19.23
N THR A 28 24.81 33.32 -19.49
CA THR A 28 24.17 34.15 -18.47
C THR A 28 23.06 33.34 -17.80
N VAL A 29 23.17 33.14 -16.49
CA VAL A 29 22.12 32.45 -15.73
C VAL A 29 20.92 33.40 -15.58
N SER A 30 19.80 33.08 -16.22
CA SER A 30 18.61 33.94 -16.20
C SER A 30 17.77 33.72 -14.94
N ALA A 31 17.07 34.77 -14.51
CA ALA A 31 16.09 34.67 -13.43
C ALA A 31 14.94 33.70 -13.79
N ALA A 32 14.53 33.66 -15.05
CA ALA A 32 13.52 32.70 -15.52
C ALA A 32 13.95 31.26 -15.23
N TRP A 33 15.19 30.90 -15.57
CA TRP A 33 15.72 29.57 -15.31
C TRP A 33 15.83 29.24 -13.83
N LEU A 34 16.28 30.19 -13.00
CA LEU A 34 16.35 30.00 -11.54
C LEU A 34 14.97 29.88 -10.89
N ASN A 35 14.00 30.66 -11.35
CA ASN A 35 12.61 30.56 -10.86
C ASN A 35 12.02 29.21 -11.23
N ASP A 36 12.24 28.71 -12.44
CA ASP A 36 11.79 27.39 -12.85
C ASP A 36 12.42 26.27 -12.02
N MET A 37 13.70 26.41 -11.66
CA MET A 37 14.36 25.49 -10.73
C MET A 37 13.74 25.52 -9.33
N GLN A 38 13.43 26.72 -8.84
CA GLN A 38 12.76 26.89 -7.56
C GLN A 38 11.38 26.24 -7.59
N GLU A 39 10.54 26.54 -8.59
CA GLU A 39 9.18 26.00 -8.69
C GLU A 39 9.16 24.47 -8.84
N GLU A 40 10.15 23.88 -9.53
CA GLU A 40 10.30 22.42 -9.59
C GLU A 40 10.54 21.82 -8.19
N LEU A 41 11.45 22.40 -7.41
CA LEU A 41 11.71 21.94 -6.03
C LEU A 41 10.50 22.19 -5.11
N ILE A 42 9.81 23.32 -5.27
CA ILE A 42 8.57 23.63 -4.52
C ILE A 42 7.46 22.63 -4.86
N SER A 43 7.39 22.16 -6.11
CA SER A 43 6.39 21.15 -6.51
C SER A 43 6.58 19.82 -5.77
N ILE A 44 7.82 19.43 -5.46
CA ILE A 44 8.13 18.23 -4.67
C ILE A 44 7.62 18.38 -3.23
N LEU A 45 7.86 19.54 -2.60
CA LEU A 45 7.35 19.87 -1.27
C LEU A 45 5.81 19.85 -1.26
N ALA A 46 5.18 20.47 -2.26
CA ALA A 46 3.73 20.51 -2.40
C ALA A 46 3.12 19.10 -2.53
N ALA A 47 3.73 18.22 -3.33
CA ALA A 47 3.30 16.82 -3.47
C ALA A 47 3.36 16.07 -2.13
N ALA A 48 4.32 16.41 -1.27
CA ALA A 48 4.46 15.86 0.08
C ALA A 48 3.61 16.58 1.14
N SER A 49 2.80 17.58 0.76
CA SER A 49 2.06 18.46 1.69
C SER A 49 2.96 19.21 2.69
N ILE A 50 4.18 19.55 2.29
CA ILE A 50 5.14 20.33 3.09
C ILE A 50 5.13 21.78 2.61
N ALA A 51 4.98 22.72 3.53
CA ALA A 51 5.04 24.15 3.23
C ALA A 51 6.51 24.64 3.25
N PRO A 52 6.93 25.49 2.30
CA PRO A 52 8.29 26.01 2.26
C PRO A 52 8.59 26.98 3.42
N VAL A 53 9.72 26.78 4.09
CA VAL A 53 10.21 27.55 5.23
C VAL A 53 11.58 28.15 4.90
N LYS A 54 11.70 29.47 5.01
CA LYS A 54 12.98 30.17 4.76
C LYS A 54 14.00 29.77 5.82
N GLY A 55 15.21 29.42 5.37
CA GLY A 55 16.34 29.08 6.24
C GLY A 55 16.43 27.60 6.60
N ASP A 56 15.42 26.81 6.27
CA ASP A 56 15.43 25.37 6.42
C ASP A 56 15.94 24.68 5.15
N GLN A 57 16.93 23.80 5.30
CA GLN A 57 17.73 23.25 4.21
C GLN A 57 17.50 21.75 3.98
N ASP A 58 16.60 21.12 4.73
CA ASP A 58 16.28 19.69 4.60
C ASP A 58 14.89 19.39 4.00
N GLN A 59 14.12 20.42 3.66
CA GLN A 59 12.71 20.27 3.26
C GLN A 59 12.52 19.40 2.01
N VAL A 60 13.44 19.47 1.05
CA VAL A 60 13.41 18.61 -0.15
C VAL A 60 13.68 17.15 0.24
N LEU A 61 14.63 16.90 1.16
CA LEU A 61 14.90 15.58 1.69
C LEU A 61 13.67 15.04 2.45
N ALA A 62 13.08 15.85 3.32
CA ALA A 62 11.86 15.49 4.06
C ALA A 62 10.70 15.14 3.12
N ALA A 63 10.50 15.93 2.05
CA ALA A 63 9.47 15.68 1.04
C ALA A 63 9.70 14.36 0.30
N ILE A 64 10.93 14.09 -0.15
CA ILE A 64 11.28 12.84 -0.83
C ILE A 64 11.04 11.64 0.09
N LEU A 65 11.47 11.70 1.34
CA LEU A 65 11.25 10.63 2.31
C LEU A 65 9.75 10.38 2.57
N ALA A 66 8.94 11.44 2.67
CA ALA A 66 7.49 11.33 2.83
C ALA A 66 6.81 10.70 1.61
N LEU A 67 7.20 11.10 0.40
CA LEU A 67 6.67 10.53 -0.85
C LEU A 67 7.04 9.05 -1.00
N ILE A 68 8.29 8.69 -0.68
CA ILE A 68 8.75 7.30 -0.69
C ILE A 68 7.96 6.49 0.34
N ALA A 69 7.77 6.99 1.57
CA ALA A 69 7.00 6.29 2.59
C ALA A 69 5.52 6.10 2.19
N ALA A 70 4.93 7.09 1.53
CA ALA A 70 3.57 6.99 0.99
C ALA A 70 3.46 5.89 -0.08
N GLN A 71 4.46 5.77 -0.96
CA GLN A 71 4.50 4.74 -2.00
C GLN A 71 4.92 3.35 -1.48
N ALA A 72 5.81 3.30 -0.49
CA ALA A 72 6.25 2.06 0.16
C ALA A 72 5.10 1.32 0.87
N GLY A 73 4.00 2.04 1.18
CA GLY A 73 2.77 1.46 1.71
C GLY A 73 1.90 0.70 0.71
N GLY A 74 2.29 0.65 -0.57
CA GLY A 74 1.61 -0.07 -1.66
C GLY A 74 0.11 0.24 -1.79
N MET A 75 -0.61 -0.59 -2.56
CA MET A 75 -2.08 -0.55 -2.57
C MET A 75 -2.63 -0.88 -1.18
N ARG A 76 -3.68 -0.17 -0.76
CA ARG A 76 -4.36 -0.43 0.52
C ARG A 76 -5.85 -0.18 0.46
N SER A 77 -6.61 -0.94 1.26
CA SER A 77 -8.00 -0.64 1.63
C SER A 77 -8.17 -0.86 3.13
N LEU A 78 -8.63 0.17 3.85
CA LEU A 78 -8.87 0.13 5.30
C LEU A 78 -10.34 -0.19 5.65
N THR A 79 -11.07 -0.80 4.71
CA THR A 79 -12.41 -1.32 4.96
C THR A 79 -12.38 -2.49 5.95
N PRO A 80 -13.51 -2.83 6.59
CA PRO A 80 -13.57 -3.96 7.53
C PRO A 80 -13.09 -5.30 6.93
N ASN A 81 -13.41 -5.54 5.65
CA ASN A 81 -12.71 -6.52 4.81
C ASN A 81 -11.74 -5.74 3.94
N GLY A 82 -10.45 -5.78 4.25
CA GLY A 82 -9.46 -4.85 3.73
C GLY A 82 -8.10 -5.50 3.50
N PHE A 83 -7.16 -4.70 3.04
CA PHE A 83 -5.80 -5.16 2.76
C PHE A 83 -4.78 -4.03 2.85
N ARG A 84 -3.52 -4.43 2.98
CA ARG A 84 -2.37 -3.57 2.83
C ARG A 84 -1.23 -4.30 2.14
N GLN A 85 -0.67 -3.66 1.13
CA GLN A 85 0.54 -4.10 0.46
C GLN A 85 1.78 -3.56 1.20
N ILE A 86 2.82 -4.39 1.29
CA ILE A 86 4.09 -4.10 1.93
C ILE A 86 5.18 -4.63 1.00
N GLY A 87 5.69 -3.77 0.13
CA GLY A 87 6.50 -4.21 -1.02
C GLY A 87 5.70 -5.14 -1.93
N ASP A 88 6.21 -6.34 -2.19
CA ASP A 88 5.54 -7.35 -3.01
C ASP A 88 4.57 -8.23 -2.20
N ILE A 89 4.53 -8.10 -0.87
CA ILE A 89 3.65 -8.88 -0.01
C ILE A 89 2.33 -8.16 0.14
N VAL A 90 1.23 -8.91 0.09
CA VAL A 90 -0.11 -8.43 0.43
C VAL A 90 -0.54 -9.08 1.73
N LEU A 91 -0.98 -8.27 2.69
CA LEU A 91 -1.68 -8.71 3.90
C LEU A 91 -3.16 -8.35 3.74
N GLN A 92 -4.06 -9.31 3.85
CA GLN A 92 -5.50 -9.09 3.79
C GLN A 92 -6.17 -9.53 5.09
N TRP A 93 -7.28 -8.90 5.42
CA TRP A 93 -8.11 -9.25 6.58
C TRP A 93 -9.57 -9.14 6.24
N GLY A 94 -10.39 -9.83 7.02
CA GLY A 94 -11.82 -9.65 6.94
C GLY A 94 -12.57 -10.53 7.93
N PHE A 95 -13.89 -10.53 7.78
CA PHE A 95 -14.80 -11.34 8.55
C PHE A 95 -15.98 -11.77 7.67
N GLY A 96 -16.71 -12.76 8.15
CA GLY A 96 -17.91 -13.26 7.50
C GLY A 96 -18.72 -14.17 8.41
N THR A 97 -19.73 -14.77 7.80
CA THR A 97 -20.61 -15.74 8.44
C THR A 97 -20.67 -16.97 7.55
N THR A 98 -20.60 -18.17 8.13
CA THR A 98 -20.74 -19.41 7.37
C THR A 98 -22.13 -19.48 6.72
N ALA A 99 -22.17 -19.90 5.46
CA ALA A 99 -23.41 -20.17 4.74
C ALA A 99 -23.89 -21.60 5.01
N THR A 100 -22.96 -22.56 5.03
CA THR A 100 -23.23 -23.96 5.37
C THR A 100 -22.37 -24.47 6.52
N GLY A 101 -21.23 -23.82 6.76
CA GLY A 101 -20.20 -24.27 7.69
C GLY A 101 -19.17 -25.19 7.06
N ASN A 102 -19.40 -25.68 5.84
CA ASN A 102 -18.55 -26.68 5.19
C ASN A 102 -18.06 -26.21 3.81
N LEU A 103 -16.81 -25.75 3.75
CA LEU A 103 -16.15 -25.28 2.52
C LEU A 103 -16.93 -24.16 1.80
N ASP A 104 -17.38 -23.17 2.58
CA ASP A 104 -18.00 -21.95 2.06
C ASP A 104 -16.96 -21.07 1.36
N ASP A 105 -17.38 -20.37 0.30
CA ASP A 105 -16.49 -19.46 -0.45
C ASP A 105 -16.26 -18.14 0.29
N VAL A 106 -14.99 -17.73 0.34
CA VAL A 106 -14.58 -16.40 0.82
C VAL A 106 -13.76 -15.74 -0.28
N VAL A 107 -14.20 -14.56 -0.71
CA VAL A 107 -13.50 -13.73 -1.70
C VAL A 107 -12.61 -12.74 -0.96
N PHE A 108 -11.35 -12.64 -1.40
CA PHE A 108 -10.44 -11.64 -0.85
C PHE A 108 -10.78 -10.23 -1.35
N PRO A 109 -10.54 -9.18 -0.54
CA PRO A 109 -10.68 -7.78 -0.95
C PRO A 109 -9.94 -7.42 -2.23
N VAL A 110 -8.76 -8.01 -2.45
CA VAL A 110 -7.99 -7.92 -3.69
C VAL A 110 -7.46 -9.30 -4.07
N THR A 111 -7.29 -9.55 -5.37
CA THR A 111 -6.63 -10.78 -5.83
C THR A 111 -5.13 -10.69 -5.53
N PHE A 112 -4.58 -11.69 -4.86
CA PHE A 112 -3.13 -11.83 -4.72
C PHE A 112 -2.48 -11.93 -6.12
N PRO A 113 -1.40 -11.19 -6.41
CA PRO A 113 -0.80 -11.22 -7.75
C PRO A 113 -0.29 -12.59 -8.23
N ASP A 114 0.14 -13.49 -7.33
CA ASP A 114 0.70 -14.80 -7.68
C ASP A 114 0.13 -15.94 -6.81
N GLU A 115 0.38 -15.90 -5.50
CA GLU A 115 0.10 -17.03 -4.60
C GLU A 115 -0.31 -16.61 -3.18
N VAL A 116 -1.08 -17.49 -2.53
CA VAL A 116 -1.50 -17.32 -1.13
C VAL A 116 -0.69 -18.26 -0.25
N TRP A 117 0.16 -17.69 0.61
CA TRP A 117 1.02 -18.48 1.50
C TRP A 117 0.26 -19.00 2.72
N ALA A 118 -0.49 -18.13 3.39
CA ALA A 118 -1.21 -18.51 4.59
C ALA A 118 -2.55 -17.80 4.69
N VAL A 119 -3.53 -18.52 5.24
CA VAL A 119 -4.81 -17.98 5.69
C VAL A 119 -5.05 -18.56 7.08
N ILE A 120 -5.33 -17.68 8.03
CA ILE A 120 -5.71 -18.05 9.38
C ILE A 120 -7.16 -17.60 9.56
N VAL A 121 -8.02 -18.55 9.93
CA VAL A 121 -9.43 -18.28 10.25
C VAL A 121 -9.64 -18.50 11.73
N MET A 122 -10.33 -17.58 12.39
CA MET A 122 -10.54 -17.58 13.82
C MET A 122 -12.00 -17.30 14.18
N GLU A 123 -12.41 -17.81 15.33
CA GLU A 123 -13.71 -17.48 15.93
C GLU A 123 -13.80 -15.97 16.17
N SER A 124 -14.92 -15.35 15.78
CA SER A 124 -15.15 -13.93 16.04
C SER A 124 -16.06 -13.68 17.25
N ALA A 125 -16.66 -14.73 17.82
CA ALA A 125 -17.56 -14.63 18.96
C ALA A 125 -17.42 -15.84 19.90
N ALA A 126 -17.03 -15.60 21.15
CA ALA A 126 -16.78 -16.67 22.14
C ALA A 126 -18.06 -17.22 22.80
N ALA A 127 -19.24 -17.11 22.17
CA ALA A 127 -20.52 -17.49 22.77
C ALA A 127 -20.58 -18.97 23.19
N GLY A 128 -19.83 -19.83 22.48
CA GLY A 128 -19.72 -21.25 22.77
C GLY A 128 -18.85 -21.62 23.98
N TRP A 129 -18.14 -20.66 24.58
CA TRP A 129 -17.28 -20.89 25.76
C TRP A 129 -17.99 -20.64 27.09
N GLY A 130 -19.31 -20.46 27.07
CA GLY A 130 -20.13 -20.24 28.25
C GLY A 130 -20.45 -21.52 29.05
N PRO A 131 -21.36 -21.45 30.05
CA PRO A 131 -21.70 -22.56 30.93
C PRO A 131 -22.24 -23.80 30.20
N THR A 132 -22.92 -23.60 29.07
CA THR A 132 -23.22 -24.66 28.10
C THR A 132 -22.13 -24.64 27.03
N VAL A 133 -21.12 -25.51 27.19
CA VAL A 133 -19.92 -25.51 26.35
C VAL A 133 -20.24 -26.04 24.96
N GLN A 134 -20.18 -25.15 23.97
CA GLN A 134 -20.38 -25.42 22.55
C GLN A 134 -19.48 -24.52 21.68
N PRO A 135 -18.14 -24.57 21.83
CA PRO A 135 -17.21 -23.67 21.14
C PRO A 135 -17.24 -23.92 19.64
N THR A 136 -16.80 -22.94 18.86
CA THR A 136 -16.66 -23.12 17.41
C THR A 136 -15.19 -23.26 17.02
N VAL A 137 -14.94 -24.12 16.03
CA VAL A 137 -13.62 -24.35 15.44
C VAL A 137 -13.68 -24.03 13.97
N TYR A 138 -12.59 -23.47 13.44
CA TYR A 138 -12.51 -23.03 12.05
C TYR A 138 -11.29 -23.59 11.36
N GLY A 139 -11.40 -23.76 10.06
CA GLY A 139 -10.31 -24.15 9.18
C GLY A 139 -10.48 -23.53 7.81
N CYS A 140 -9.42 -23.61 7.00
CA CYS A 140 -9.47 -23.20 5.61
C CYS A 140 -8.89 -24.27 4.68
N ALA A 141 -9.33 -24.25 3.44
CA ALA A 141 -8.84 -25.08 2.35
C ALA A 141 -8.83 -24.30 1.03
N ASN A 142 -8.25 -24.91 -0.02
CA ASN A 142 -8.28 -24.42 -1.40
C ASN A 142 -7.99 -22.90 -1.52
N LYS A 143 -6.85 -22.49 -0.97
CA LYS A 143 -6.37 -21.11 -1.08
C LYS A 143 -5.96 -20.85 -2.52
N ILE A 144 -6.61 -19.90 -3.17
CA ILE A 144 -6.32 -19.43 -4.51
C ILE A 144 -6.17 -17.90 -4.49
N PRO A 145 -5.57 -17.28 -5.51
CA PRO A 145 -5.26 -15.85 -5.43
C PRO A 145 -6.48 -14.95 -5.18
N SER A 146 -7.67 -15.34 -5.64
CA SER A 146 -8.91 -14.57 -5.47
C SER A 146 -9.70 -14.90 -4.18
N GLY A 147 -9.34 -15.96 -3.45
CA GLY A 147 -10.15 -16.40 -2.31
C GLY A 147 -9.70 -17.72 -1.67
N PHE A 148 -10.51 -18.22 -0.75
CA PHE A 148 -10.29 -19.50 -0.09
C PHE A 148 -11.61 -20.13 0.33
N LYS A 149 -11.57 -21.40 0.72
CA LYS A 149 -12.70 -22.10 1.33
C LYS A 149 -12.60 -22.04 2.85
N VAL A 150 -13.65 -21.62 3.52
CA VAL A 150 -13.76 -21.62 4.98
C VAL A 150 -14.66 -22.76 5.45
N SER A 151 -14.26 -23.45 6.51
CA SER A 151 -15.14 -24.35 7.25
C SER A 151 -15.20 -23.89 8.71
N GLY A 152 -16.39 -23.87 9.28
CA GLY A 152 -16.65 -23.58 10.68
C GLY A 152 -17.61 -24.61 11.24
N ALA A 153 -17.29 -25.17 12.41
CA ALA A 153 -18.13 -26.18 13.05
C ALA A 153 -18.27 -25.90 14.55
N ARG A 154 -19.43 -26.22 15.09
CA ARG A 154 -19.68 -26.23 16.53
C ARG A 154 -19.26 -27.57 17.12
N VAL A 155 -18.48 -27.52 18.20
CA VAL A 155 -18.14 -28.70 18.99
C VAL A 155 -19.27 -28.98 19.98
N LEU A 156 -19.86 -30.16 19.90
CA LEU A 156 -20.95 -30.59 20.77
C LEU A 156 -20.41 -31.23 22.06
N ALA A 157 -21.24 -31.35 23.10
CA ALA A 157 -20.86 -31.93 24.40
C ALA A 157 -20.32 -33.38 24.33
N GLY A 158 -20.56 -34.09 23.22
CA GLY A 158 -20.00 -35.42 22.93
C GLY A 158 -18.73 -35.43 22.05
N GLY A 159 -18.13 -34.26 21.78
CA GLY A 159 -16.93 -34.12 20.95
C GLY A 159 -17.17 -34.13 19.43
N GLY A 160 -18.42 -34.35 18.99
CA GLY A 160 -18.79 -34.27 17.58
C GLY A 160 -18.74 -32.84 17.04
N ALA A 161 -18.43 -32.70 15.75
CA ALA A 161 -18.46 -31.44 15.03
C ALA A 161 -19.76 -31.32 14.21
N LEU A 162 -20.48 -30.22 14.38
CA LEU A 162 -21.67 -29.88 13.59
C LEU A 162 -21.35 -28.69 12.69
N TYR A 163 -21.41 -28.90 11.38
CA TYR A 163 -21.41 -27.80 10.40
C TYR A 163 -22.77 -27.12 10.41
N GLU A 164 -22.76 -25.79 10.53
CA GLU A 164 -23.97 -24.99 10.48
C GLU A 164 -23.71 -23.61 9.85
N SER A 165 -24.78 -23.02 9.32
CA SER A 165 -24.81 -21.63 8.90
C SER A 165 -24.81 -20.70 10.11
N GLY A 166 -24.39 -19.44 9.93
CA GLY A 166 -24.52 -18.44 10.99
C GLY A 166 -23.33 -18.37 11.94
N LEU A 167 -22.28 -19.15 11.71
CA LEU A 167 -21.06 -19.09 12.50
C LEU A 167 -20.19 -17.93 12.02
N PHE A 168 -19.91 -16.98 12.90
CA PHE A 168 -19.12 -15.80 12.58
C PHE A 168 -17.61 -16.08 12.70
N TYR A 169 -16.86 -15.67 11.70
CA TYR A 169 -15.41 -15.84 11.66
C TYR A 169 -14.70 -14.55 11.25
N ASN A 170 -13.46 -14.40 11.71
CA ASN A 170 -12.49 -13.45 11.21
C ASN A 170 -11.38 -14.21 10.45
N TYR A 171 -10.71 -13.56 9.51
CA TYR A 171 -9.53 -14.11 8.87
C TYR A 171 -8.44 -13.07 8.66
N ILE A 172 -7.20 -13.58 8.58
CA ILE A 172 -6.02 -12.86 8.08
C ILE A 172 -5.38 -13.75 7.01
N ALA A 173 -5.00 -13.16 5.89
CA ALA A 173 -4.33 -13.84 4.79
C ALA A 173 -3.06 -13.09 4.38
N VAL A 174 -2.03 -13.83 3.97
CA VAL A 174 -0.78 -13.27 3.46
C VAL A 174 -0.32 -14.05 2.23
N GLY A 175 0.25 -13.32 1.28
CA GLY A 175 0.67 -13.84 -0.02
C GLY A 175 1.31 -12.72 -0.85
N ARG A 176 1.51 -12.99 -2.13
CA ARG A 176 2.05 -12.05 -3.11
C ARG A 176 1.43 -12.27 -4.46
#